data_AF-A0A7X8MLN0-F1
#
_entry.id   AF-A0A7X8MLN0-F1
#
_cell.length_a   1.000
_cell.length_b   1.000
_cell.length_c   1.000
_cell.angle_alpha   90.00
_cell.angle_beta   90.00
_cell.angle_gamma   90.00
#
_symmetry.space_group_name_H-M   'P 1'
#
loop_
_entity.id
_entity.type
_entity.pdbx_description
1 polymer ?
#
loop_
_entity_poly.entity_id
_entity_poly.type
_entity_poly.pdbx_seq_one_letter_code
_entity_poly.pdbx_strand_id
1 'polypeptide(L)'
;MPKARKMLSDWNAPYIQALMKLIETQSKSTLAHWAVDYAEQSILPLWNKHYPEDQRPQNALHAAREWLSGSIKLPQAKTSILECHAAAREADTNPVA
;
A
#
# COMPACT_ATOMS: atom_id res chain seq x y z
N MET A 1 -16.85 -12.36 -15.73
CA MET A 1 -15.42 -12.37 -16.16
C MET A 1 -14.59 -12.96 -15.02
N PRO A 2 -13.58 -13.79 -15.28
CA PRO A 2 -12.72 -14.33 -14.23
C PRO A 2 -11.98 -13.19 -13.53
N LYS A 3 -11.90 -13.22 -12.19
CA LYS A 3 -11.13 -12.25 -11.40
C LYS A 3 -9.66 -12.35 -11.84
N ALA A 4 -9.09 -11.25 -12.35
CA ALA A 4 -7.71 -11.23 -12.82
C ALA A 4 -6.79 -11.69 -11.67
N ARG A 5 -5.92 -12.68 -11.93
CA ARG A 5 -4.94 -13.13 -10.93
C ARG A 5 -3.91 -12.00 -10.75
N LYS A 6 -3.87 -11.38 -9.57
CA LYS A 6 -2.95 -10.31 -9.17
C LYS A 6 -1.54 -10.83 -8.83
N MET A 7 -0.96 -11.73 -9.64
CA MET A 7 0.42 -12.19 -9.46
C MET A 7 1.29 -11.72 -10.62
N LEU A 8 2.56 -11.40 -10.31
CA LEU A 8 3.60 -11.19 -11.32
C LEU A 8 3.67 -12.45 -12.19
N SER A 9 3.32 -12.29 -13.47
CA SER A 9 2.97 -13.39 -14.36
C SER A 9 4.13 -14.32 -14.73
N ASP A 10 5.37 -13.92 -14.43
CA ASP A 10 6.55 -14.77 -14.57
C ASP A 10 7.60 -14.44 -13.48
N TRP A 11 7.79 -15.36 -12.54
CA TRP A 11 8.79 -15.22 -11.47
C TRP A 11 10.23 -15.30 -12.01
N ASN A 12 10.45 -16.03 -13.10
CA ASN A 12 11.78 -16.24 -13.67
C ASN A 12 12.19 -15.10 -14.60
N ALA A 13 11.30 -14.14 -14.87
CA ALA A 13 11.61 -12.98 -15.68
C ALA A 13 12.84 -12.23 -15.11
N PRO A 14 13.86 -11.89 -15.93
CA PRO A 14 15.10 -11.30 -15.44
C PRO A 14 14.92 -10.04 -14.60
N TYR A 15 13.93 -9.21 -14.93
CA TYR A 15 13.63 -7.98 -14.19
C TYR A 15 12.98 -8.27 -12.82
N ILE A 16 12.18 -9.34 -12.69
CA ILE A 16 11.62 -9.76 -11.41
C ILE A 16 12.71 -10.33 -10.51
N GLN A 17 13.58 -11.18 -11.06
CA GLN A 17 14.73 -11.73 -10.33
C GLN A 17 15.70 -10.63 -9.86
N ALA A 18 15.96 -9.62 -10.70
CA ALA A 18 16.79 -8.48 -10.33
C ALA A 18 16.16 -7.66 -9.19
N LEU A 19 14.86 -7.40 -9.26
CA LEU A 19 14.12 -6.69 -8.21
C LEU A 19 14.13 -7.47 -6.89
N MET A 20 13.89 -8.78 -6.94
CA MET A 20 13.92 -9.64 -5.74
C MET A 20 15.27 -9.63 -5.05
N LYS A 21 16.37 -9.78 -5.82
CA LYS A 21 17.74 -9.69 -5.28
C LYS A 21 17.99 -8.34 -4.61
N LEU A 22 17.48 -7.24 -5.17
CA LEU A 22 17.60 -5.93 -4.54
C LEU A 22 16.81 -5.88 -3.23
N ILE A 23 15.54 -6.30 -3.23
CA ILE A 23 14.67 -6.29 -2.05
C ILE A 23 15.27 -7.10 -0.90
N GLU A 24 15.85 -8.27 -1.18
CA GLU A 24 16.47 -9.16 -0.18
C GLU A 24 17.68 -8.52 0.53
N THR A 25 18.31 -7.50 -0.06
CA THR A 25 19.43 -6.77 0.56
C THR A 25 18.98 -5.61 1.45
N GLN A 26 17.69 -5.26 1.45
CA GLN A 26 17.18 -4.09 2.17
C GLN A 26 16.68 -4.44 3.57
N SER A 27 16.78 -3.47 4.49
CA SER A 27 16.20 -3.63 5.82
C SER A 27 14.67 -3.60 5.75
N LYS A 28 14.00 -4.23 6.74
CA LYS A 28 12.55 -4.12 6.90
C LYS A 28 12.08 -2.67 6.96
N SER A 29 12.82 -1.80 7.65
CA SER A 29 12.49 -0.38 7.76
C SER A 29 12.56 0.31 6.41
N THR A 30 13.62 0.07 5.64
CA THR A 30 13.80 0.62 4.29
C THR A 30 12.65 0.24 3.37
N LEU A 31 12.28 -1.06 3.34
CA LEU A 31 11.18 -1.54 2.51
C LEU A 31 9.83 -0.98 2.95
N ALA A 32 9.60 -0.82 4.25
CA ALA A 32 8.36 -0.24 4.76
C ALA A 32 8.21 1.24 4.39
N HIS A 33 9.27 2.04 4.53
CA HIS A 33 9.27 3.44 4.09
C HIS A 33 9.04 3.54 2.59
N TRP A 34 9.77 2.74 1.80
CA TRP A 34 9.60 2.71 0.35
C TRP A 34 8.15 2.38 -0.06
N ALA A 35 7.53 1.40 0.59
CA ALA A 35 6.14 1.03 0.30
C ALA A 35 5.14 2.15 0.64
N VAL A 36 5.34 2.85 1.77
CA VAL A 36 4.50 3.99 2.18
C VAL A 36 4.69 5.16 1.21
N ASP A 37 5.93 5.49 0.85
CA ASP A 37 6.24 6.56 -0.11
C ASP A 37 5.63 6.27 -1.49
N TYR A 38 5.78 5.04 -1.98
CA TYR A 38 5.20 4.63 -3.26
C TYR A 38 3.67 4.70 -3.24
N ALA A 39 3.04 4.24 -2.16
CA ALA A 39 1.60 4.31 -2.01
C ALA A 39 1.10 5.75 -1.99
N GLU A 40 1.78 6.67 -1.30
CA GLU A 40 1.43 8.09 -1.29
C GLU A 40 1.62 8.76 -2.66
N GLN A 41 2.70 8.44 -3.38
CA GLN A 41 3.02 9.08 -4.66
C GLN A 41 2.21 8.52 -5.84
N SER A 42 1.91 7.22 -5.83
CA SER A 42 1.34 6.53 -7.00
C SER A 42 -0.08 6.04 -6.79
N ILE A 43 -0.43 5.57 -5.58
CA ILE A 43 -1.72 4.93 -5.32
C ILE A 43 -2.75 5.93 -4.78
N LEU A 44 -2.37 6.76 -3.82
CA LEU A 44 -3.25 7.76 -3.23
C LEU A 44 -3.82 8.75 -4.26
N PRO A 45 -3.07 9.26 -5.25
CA PRO A 45 -3.65 10.15 -6.27
C PRO A 45 -4.72 9.46 -7.13
N LEU A 46 -4.56 8.16 -7.39
CA LEU A 46 -5.54 7.37 -8.13
C LEU A 46 -6.83 7.20 -7.33
N TRP A 47 -6.70 6.95 -6.03
CA TRP A 47 -7.83 6.91 -5.10
C TRP A 47 -8.55 8.25 -5.05
N ASN A 48 -7.83 9.34 -4.76
CA ASN A 48 -8.39 10.68 -4.60
C ASN A 48 -9.10 11.20 -5.85
N LYS A 49 -8.70 10.73 -7.05
CA LYS A 49 -9.39 11.04 -8.30
C LYS A 49 -10.83 10.49 -8.34
N HIS A 50 -11.10 9.36 -7.69
CA HIS A 50 -12.40 8.70 -7.69
C HIS A 50 -13.19 8.90 -6.40
N TYR A 51 -12.49 9.05 -5.28
CA TYR A 51 -13.04 9.19 -3.93
C TYR A 51 -12.40 10.38 -3.21
N PRO A 52 -12.57 11.61 -3.68
CA PRO A 52 -11.88 12.79 -3.15
C PRO A 52 -12.23 13.10 -1.68
N GLU A 53 -13.43 12.72 -1.23
CA GLU A 53 -13.90 12.92 0.14
C GLU A 53 -13.53 11.77 1.09
N ASP A 54 -13.00 10.66 0.57
CA ASP A 54 -12.64 9.51 1.40
C ASP A 54 -11.18 9.59 1.84
N GLN A 55 -11.01 10.12 3.05
CA GLN A 55 -9.72 10.38 3.66
C GLN A 55 -9.05 9.13 4.26
N ARG A 56 -9.74 7.98 4.30
CA ARG A 56 -9.25 6.76 4.99
C ARG A 56 -7.88 6.29 4.48
N PRO A 57 -7.57 6.28 3.17
CA PRO A 57 -6.24 5.89 2.70
C PRO A 57 -5.13 6.86 3.09
N GLN A 58 -5.38 8.17 3.05
CA GLN A 58 -4.40 9.15 3.49
C GLN A 58 -4.14 9.05 5.00
N ASN A 59 -5.18 8.83 5.81
CA ASN A 59 -5.04 8.62 7.24
C ASN A 59 -4.22 7.36 7.56
N ALA A 60 -4.41 6.28 6.80
CA ALA A 60 -3.62 5.07 6.95
C ALA A 60 -2.13 5.29 6.63
N LEU A 61 -1.82 6.08 5.59
CA LEU A 61 -0.44 6.45 5.27
C LEU A 61 0.20 7.32 6.36
N HIS A 62 -0.54 8.28 6.90
CA HIS A 62 -0.08 9.10 8.02
C HIS A 62 0.25 8.24 9.25
N ALA A 63 -0.70 7.39 9.66
CA ALA A 63 -0.51 6.49 10.79
C ALA A 63 0.65 5.49 10.57
N ALA A 64 0.85 5.04 9.32
CA ALA A 64 2.01 4.21 8.98
C ALA A 64 3.33 4.96 9.19
N ARG A 65 3.41 6.24 8.80
CA ARG A 65 4.60 7.09 9.05
C ARG A 65 4.85 7.30 10.54
N GLU A 66 3.82 7.61 11.31
CA GLU A 66 3.95 7.77 12.77
C GLU A 66 4.38 6.48 13.47
N TRP A 67 3.93 5.33 12.97
CA TRP A 67 4.38 4.04 13.49
C TRP A 67 5.84 3.76 13.12
N LEU A 68 6.25 4.07 11.90
CA LEU A 68 7.63 3.91 11.44
C LEU A 68 8.61 4.84 12.17
N SER A 69 8.19 6.05 12.56
CA SER A 69 8.98 6.96 13.40
C SER A 69 9.00 6.57 14.88
N GLY A 70 8.17 5.60 15.30
CA GLY A 70 8.00 5.21 16.71
C GLY A 70 7.14 6.18 17.53
N SER A 71 6.47 7.15 16.89
CA SER A 71 5.58 8.11 17.56
C SER A 71 4.31 7.43 18.09
N ILE A 72 3.81 6.41 17.40
CA ILE A 72 2.65 5.61 17.83
C ILE A 72 2.95 4.12 17.88
N LYS A 73 2.18 3.38 18.68
CA LYS A 73 2.26 1.92 18.74
C LYS A 73 1.42 1.28 17.63
N LEU A 74 1.78 0.07 17.22
CA LEU A 74 1.07 -0.67 16.17
C LEU A 74 -0.46 -0.75 16.37
N PRO A 75 -1.02 -0.95 17.59
CA PRO A 75 -2.46 -0.97 17.76
C PRO A 75 -3.16 0.35 17.38
N GLN A 76 -2.49 1.49 17.55
CA GLN A 76 -3.02 2.80 17.16
C GLN A 76 -3.05 2.92 15.63
N ALA A 77 -1.95 2.56 14.96
CA ALA A 77 -1.89 2.56 13.48
C ALA A 77 -2.88 1.55 12.86
N LYS A 78 -3.10 0.41 13.53
CA LYS A 78 -3.96 -0.66 13.04
C LYS A 78 -5.40 -0.21 12.79
N THR A 79 -5.91 0.72 13.60
CA THR A 79 -7.26 1.27 13.40
C THR A 79 -7.39 1.91 12.03
N SER A 80 -6.49 2.84 11.68
CA SER A 80 -6.51 3.52 10.36
C SER A 80 -6.26 2.56 9.20
N ILE A 81 -5.40 1.55 9.38
CA ILE A 81 -5.17 0.49 8.38
C ILE A 81 -6.46 -0.28 8.09
N LEU A 82 -7.22 -0.64 9.13
CA LEU A 82 -8.48 -1.38 8.98
C LEU A 82 -9.57 -0.53 8.31
N GLU A 83 -9.63 0.77 8.59
CA GLU A 83 -10.53 1.71 7.91
C GLU A 83 -10.19 1.82 6.42
N CYS A 84 -8.90 1.92 6.06
CA CYS A 84 -8.49 1.89 4.66
C CYS A 84 -8.86 0.58 3.97
N HIS A 85 -8.76 -0.56 4.65
CA HIS A 85 -9.25 -1.84 4.10
C HIS A 85 -10.77 -1.87 3.92
N ALA A 86 -11.54 -1.23 4.81
CA ALA A 86 -12.98 -1.09 4.65
C ALA A 86 -13.30 -0.25 3.41
N ALA A 87 -12.61 0.88 3.22
CA ALA A 87 -12.74 1.73 2.05
C ALA A 87 -12.56 0.96 0.73
N ALA A 88 -11.45 0.22 0.62
CA ALA A 88 -11.16 -0.59 -0.57
C ALA A 88 -12.24 -1.67 -0.82
N ARG A 89 -12.79 -2.27 0.24
CA ARG A 89 -13.87 -3.27 0.11
C ARG A 89 -15.19 -2.65 -0.34
N GLU A 90 -15.54 -1.49 0.21
CA GLU A 90 -16.74 -0.74 -0.18
C GLU A 90 -16.65 -0.29 -1.65
N ALA A 91 -15.44 -0.01 -2.12
CA ALA A 91 -15.15 0.42 -3.48
C ALA A 91 -14.81 -0.73 -4.46
N ASP A 92 -15.03 -2.01 -4.11
CA ASP A 92 -14.65 -3.20 -4.93
C ASP A 92 -15.25 -3.21 -6.36
N THR A 93 -16.27 -2.39 -6.63
CA THR A 93 -16.85 -2.20 -7.97
C THR A 93 -16.01 -1.30 -8.89
N ASN A 94 -15.05 -0.54 -8.35
CA ASN A 94 -14.13 0.29 -9.09
C ASN A 94 -12.75 -0.38 -9.13
N PRO A 95 -12.22 -0.73 -10.31
CA PRO A 95 -10.92 -1.40 -10.42
C PRO A 95 -9.72 -0.55 -9.98
N VAL A 96 -9.91 0.76 -9.78
CA VAL A 96 -8.89 1.69 -9.28
C VAL A 96 -8.77 1.67 -7.75
N ALA A 97 -9.77 1.10 -7.06
CA ALA A 97 -9.85 1.00 -5.60
C ALA A 97 -9.15 -0.23 -4.99
#